data_AF-A0A8S1BGG4-F1
#
_entry.id   AF-A0A8S1BGG4-F1
#
_cell.length_a   1.000
_cell.length_b   1.000
_cell.length_c   1.000
_cell.angle_alpha   90.00
_cell.angle_beta   90.00
_cell.angle_gamma   90.00
#
_symmetry.space_group_name_H-M   'P 1'
#
loop_
_entity.id
_entity.type
_entity.pdbx_description
1 polymer ?
#
loop_
_entity_poly.entity_id
_entity_poly.type
_entity_poly.pdbx_seq_one_letter_code
_entity_poly.pdbx_strand_id
1 'polypeptide(L)'
;MSKSESNHTNHTNGISTQGGIATLDRLFHRIQDRTLDCNNKVSVVGVGQVGMATVFSLLTQGVTTNIAMVDTMSDKLKGEMMDLQHGSAFMKNAKIQASTGNNLLQHQN
;
A
#
# COMPACT_ATOMS: atom_id res chain seq x y z
N MET A 1 -23.39 -7.59 -55.62
CA MET A 1 -22.80 -6.27 -55.34
C MET A 1 -22.83 -6.07 -53.82
N SER A 2 -21.97 -6.78 -53.07
CA SER A 2 -21.92 -6.73 -51.61
C SER A 2 -21.00 -5.60 -51.17
N LYS A 3 -21.49 -4.69 -50.32
CA LYS A 3 -20.68 -3.68 -49.65
C LYS A 3 -20.39 -4.13 -48.22
N SER A 4 -19.09 -4.37 -47.98
CA SER A 4 -18.32 -4.00 -46.79
C SER A 4 -19.00 -4.16 -45.42
N GLU A 5 -18.84 -5.34 -44.82
CA GLU A 5 -18.82 -5.49 -43.36
C GLU A 5 -17.42 -5.12 -42.83
N SER A 6 -17.44 -4.27 -41.83
CA SER A 6 -16.32 -3.68 -41.10
C SER A 6 -15.54 -4.74 -40.32
N ASN A 7 -14.33 -5.08 -40.77
CA ASN A 7 -13.38 -5.85 -40.00
C ASN A 7 -12.38 -4.89 -39.32
N HIS A 8 -12.73 -4.39 -38.14
CA HIS A 8 -11.77 -3.67 -37.31
C HIS A 8 -11.09 -4.66 -36.37
N THR A 9 -9.93 -5.12 -36.82
CA THR A 9 -9.00 -5.99 -36.13
C THR A 9 -8.22 -5.27 -35.03
N ASN A 10 -7.93 -6.03 -33.96
CA ASN A 10 -6.76 -5.96 -33.08
C ASN A 10 -6.68 -4.82 -32.05
N HIS A 11 -6.70 -5.19 -30.76
CA HIS A 11 -5.46 -5.56 -30.06
C HIS A 11 -5.79 -6.22 -28.71
N THR A 12 -5.58 -7.52 -28.60
CA THR A 12 -5.50 -8.22 -27.31
C THR A 12 -4.10 -8.00 -26.74
N ASN A 13 -3.91 -6.94 -25.95
CA ASN A 13 -2.73 -6.84 -25.11
C ASN A 13 -2.98 -7.64 -23.83
N GLY A 14 -2.62 -8.93 -23.90
CA GLY A 14 -2.51 -9.78 -22.73
C GLY A 14 -1.43 -9.23 -21.80
N ILE A 15 -1.86 -8.68 -20.67
CA ILE A 15 -1.05 -8.68 -19.45
C ILE A 15 -1.76 -9.64 -18.50
N SER A 16 -1.28 -10.87 -18.50
CA SER A 16 -1.64 -11.90 -17.54
C SER A 16 -1.05 -11.57 -16.17
N THR A 17 -1.67 -10.64 -15.43
CA THR A 17 -1.49 -10.58 -13.98
C THR A 17 -2.41 -11.59 -13.33
N GLN A 18 -1.85 -12.79 -13.11
CA GLN A 18 -2.39 -13.83 -12.24
C GLN A 18 -2.81 -13.21 -10.89
N GLY A 19 -4.13 -13.13 -10.64
CA GLY A 19 -4.67 -12.91 -9.29
C GLY A 19 -5.42 -11.61 -8.97
N GLY A 20 -5.86 -10.81 -9.95
CA GLY A 20 -6.64 -9.59 -9.73
C GLY A 20 -8.08 -9.67 -10.28
N ILE A 21 -9.09 -9.37 -9.46
CA ILE A 21 -10.53 -9.47 -9.76
C ILE A 21 -10.91 -8.71 -11.04
N ALA A 22 -11.38 -9.44 -12.07
CA ALA A 22 -11.71 -8.93 -13.41
C ALA A 22 -12.73 -7.77 -13.43
N THR A 23 -13.48 -7.57 -12.34
CA THR A 23 -14.47 -6.50 -12.19
C THR A 23 -13.83 -5.13 -11.99
N LEU A 24 -12.69 -5.03 -11.30
CA LEU A 24 -12.06 -3.73 -11.02
C LEU A 24 -11.42 -3.11 -12.27
N ASP A 25 -10.90 -3.96 -13.15
CA ASP A 25 -10.25 -3.54 -14.40
C ASP A 25 -11.25 -2.92 -15.39
N ARG A 26 -12.50 -3.40 -15.39
CA ARG A 26 -13.59 -2.85 -16.22
C ARG A 26 -14.16 -1.54 -15.67
N LEU A 27 -14.04 -1.30 -14.36
CA LEU A 27 -14.60 -0.12 -13.69
C LEU A 27 -13.60 1.04 -13.61
N PHE A 28 -12.31 0.75 -13.40
CA PHE A 28 -11.28 1.77 -13.26
C PHE A 28 -10.31 1.72 -14.43
N HIS A 29 -10.44 2.66 -15.36
CA HIS A 29 -9.42 2.91 -16.37
C HIS A 29 -8.22 3.59 -15.69
N ARG A 30 -7.08 2.89 -15.58
CA ARG A 30 -5.86 3.45 -14.98
C ARG A 30 -5.27 4.51 -15.92
N ILE A 31 -5.45 5.79 -15.58
CA ILE A 31 -4.96 6.94 -16.37
C ILE A 31 -3.47 7.25 -16.08
N GLN A 32 -2.96 6.86 -14.91
CA GLN A 32 -1.57 7.06 -14.50
C GLN A 32 -1.12 5.89 -13.62
N ASP A 33 0.10 5.37 -13.82
CA ASP A 33 0.72 4.49 -12.83
C ASP A 33 0.96 5.24 -11.54
N ARG A 34 0.54 4.64 -10.42
CA ARG A 34 0.75 5.19 -9.08
C ARG A 34 2.26 5.18 -8.82
N THR A 35 2.90 6.34 -8.85
CA THR A 35 4.26 6.49 -8.36
C THR A 35 4.30 6.09 -6.89
N LEU A 36 5.33 5.34 -6.49
CA LEU A 36 5.56 5.03 -5.08
C LEU A 36 6.02 6.31 -4.39
N ASP A 37 5.06 7.14 -3.97
CA ASP A 37 5.35 8.39 -3.28
C ASP A 37 5.95 8.05 -1.90
N CYS A 38 7.29 8.03 -1.84
CA CYS A 38 8.05 7.82 -0.61
C CYS A 38 8.27 9.12 0.17
N ASN A 39 7.79 10.26 -0.35
CA ASN A 39 7.87 11.55 0.32
C ASN A 39 7.20 11.44 1.70
N ASN A 40 8.01 11.64 2.73
CA ASN A 40 7.66 11.59 4.16
C ASN A 40 7.45 10.18 4.75
N LYS A 41 8.07 9.11 4.21
CA LYS A 41 8.09 7.81 4.90
C LYS A 41 8.87 7.90 6.22
N VAL A 42 8.22 7.57 7.34
CA VAL A 42 8.86 7.48 8.66
C VAL A 42 8.97 6.02 9.07
N SER A 43 10.14 5.61 9.58
CA SER A 43 10.35 4.26 10.12
C SER A 43 10.52 4.33 11.62
N VAL A 44 9.81 3.49 12.36
CA VAL A 44 9.86 3.38 13.82
C VAL A 44 10.33 1.97 14.20
N VAL A 45 11.41 1.91 14.96
CA VAL A 45 11.99 0.66 15.46
C VAL A 45 11.60 0.49 16.92
N GLY A 46 10.92 -0.60 17.22
CA GLY A 46 10.36 -0.95 18.52
C GLY A 46 8.91 -0.47 18.68
N VAL A 47 7.95 -1.40 18.64
CA VAL A 47 6.54 -1.16 19.00
C VAL A 47 6.31 -1.28 20.51
N GLY A 48 7.16 -0.61 21.29
CA GLY A 48 6.96 -0.39 22.72
C GLY A 48 5.90 0.69 22.98
N GLN A 49 5.64 1.00 24.26
CA GLN A 49 4.73 2.10 24.62
C GLN A 49 5.19 3.44 24.02
N VAL A 50 6.51 3.70 24.02
CA VAL A 50 7.11 4.92 23.45
C VAL A 50 7.02 4.94 21.92
N GLY A 51 7.31 3.81 21.26
CA GLY A 51 7.23 3.70 19.81
C GLY A 51 5.81 3.91 19.30
N MET A 52 4.82 3.26 19.94
CA MET A 52 3.41 3.42 19.59
C MET A 52 2.89 4.83 19.87
N ALA A 53 3.27 5.46 20.98
CA ALA A 53 2.92 6.85 21.25
C ALA A 53 3.49 7.80 20.18
N THR A 54 4.69 7.52 19.69
CA THR A 54 5.33 8.30 18.61
C THR A 54 4.57 8.12 17.30
N VAL A 55 4.29 6.88 16.90
CA VAL A 55 3.52 6.56 15.69
C VAL A 55 2.13 7.21 15.74
N PHE A 56 1.42 7.06 16.86
CA PHE A 56 0.10 7.65 17.05
C PHE A 56 0.15 9.18 16.95
N SER A 57 1.10 9.83 17.62
CA SER A 57 1.25 11.28 17.56
C SER A 57 1.53 11.78 16.14
N LEU A 58 2.38 11.08 15.37
CA LEU A 58 2.67 11.43 13.98
C LEU A 58 1.42 11.33 13.09
N LEU A 59 0.59 10.31 13.30
CA LEU A 59 -0.64 10.10 12.54
C LEU A 59 -1.73 11.10 12.91
N THR A 60 -1.94 11.36 14.22
CA THR A 60 -2.95 12.31 14.71
C THR A 60 -2.59 13.75 14.35
N GLN A 61 -1.31 14.12 14.41
CA GLN A 61 -0.84 15.45 14.00
C GLN A 61 -0.78 15.60 12.46
N GLY A 62 -0.88 14.50 11.72
CA GLY A 62 -0.86 14.49 10.25
C GLY A 62 0.50 14.83 9.65
N VAL A 63 1.59 14.58 10.37
CA VAL A 63 2.97 14.85 9.94
C VAL A 63 3.38 13.92 8.79
N THR A 64 2.96 12.66 8.88
CA THR A 64 3.18 11.65 7.85
C THR A 64 1.97 10.73 7.73
N THR A 65 1.76 10.22 6.52
CA THR A 65 0.78 9.18 6.22
C THR A 65 1.44 7.84 5.91
N ASN A 66 2.77 7.79 5.74
CA ASN A 66 3.52 6.58 5.40
C ASN A 66 4.41 6.18 6.59
N ILE A 67 4.01 5.15 7.33
CA ILE A 67 4.77 4.67 8.49
C ILE A 67 5.19 3.22 8.29
N ALA A 68 6.47 2.92 8.55
CA ALA A 68 6.99 1.58 8.65
C ALA A 68 7.34 1.26 10.11
N MET A 69 6.87 0.13 10.62
CA MET A 69 7.16 -0.34 11.98
C MET A 69 8.01 -1.59 11.93
N VAL A 70 8.97 -1.66 12.85
CA VAL A 70 9.96 -2.75 12.93
C VAL A 70 10.05 -3.20 14.36
N ASP A 71 9.89 -4.50 14.61
CA ASP A 71 10.09 -5.06 15.93
C ASP A 71 10.58 -6.51 15.81
N THR A 72 11.15 -7.05 16.88
CA THR A 72 11.48 -8.47 17.01
C THR A 72 10.25 -9.31 17.35
N MET A 73 9.24 -8.73 18.00
CA MET A 73 8.01 -9.39 18.45
C MET A 73 6.92 -9.31 17.36
N SER A 74 6.87 -10.30 16.47
CA SER A 74 5.92 -10.32 15.33
C SER A 74 4.46 -10.26 15.74
N ASP A 75 4.06 -10.94 16.81
CA ASP A 75 2.66 -11.01 17.24
C ASP A 75 2.18 -9.64 17.76
N LYS A 76 3.00 -8.99 18.57
CA LYS A 76 2.74 -7.64 19.05
C LYS A 76 2.71 -6.66 17.88
N LEU A 77 3.72 -6.69 17.02
CA LEU A 77 3.83 -5.83 15.85
C LEU A 77 2.60 -5.94 14.93
N LYS A 78 2.11 -7.15 14.68
CA LYS A 78 0.90 -7.37 13.88
C LYS A 78 -0.35 -6.85 14.58
N GLY A 79 -0.48 -7.07 15.90
CA GLY A 79 -1.60 -6.55 16.69
C GLY A 79 -1.68 -5.03 16.64
N GLU A 80 -0.56 -4.35 16.89
CA GLU A 80 -0.46 -2.88 16.84
C GLU A 80 -0.71 -2.33 15.41
N MET A 81 -0.20 -3.01 14.38
CA MET A 81 -0.48 -2.65 12.98
C MET A 81 -1.97 -2.76 12.66
N MET A 82 -2.65 -3.82 13.08
CA MET A 82 -4.08 -4.00 12.85
C MET A 82 -4.90 -2.93 13.58
N ASP A 83 -4.50 -2.57 14.80
CA ASP A 83 -5.15 -1.50 15.56
C ASP A 83 -5.07 -0.15 14.81
N LEU A 84 -3.87 0.21 14.34
CA LEU A 84 -3.69 1.43 13.54
C LEU A 84 -4.42 1.39 12.19
N GLN A 85 -4.51 0.23 11.54
CA GLN A 85 -5.26 0.06 10.29
C GLN A 85 -6.77 0.19 10.51
N HIS A 86 -7.32 -0.38 11.59
CA HIS A 86 -8.72 -0.18 11.96
C HIS A 86 -8.99 1.28 12.33
N GLY A 87 -8.03 1.93 12.99
CA GLY A 87 -8.07 3.35 13.28
C GLY A 87 -7.86 4.26 12.06
N SER A 88 -7.54 3.72 10.88
CA SER A 88 -7.22 4.53 9.69
C SER A 88 -8.37 5.44 9.24
N ALA A 89 -9.61 5.13 9.62
CA ALA A 89 -10.76 6.01 9.41
C ALA A 89 -10.66 7.35 10.18
N PHE A 90 -9.95 7.36 11.31
CA PHE A 90 -9.73 8.54 12.15
C PHE A 90 -8.42 9.27 11.82
N MET A 91 -7.61 8.70 10.94
CA MET A 91 -6.29 9.22 10.54
C MET A 91 -6.34 9.62 9.07
N LYS A 92 -5.49 10.56 8.63
CA LYS A 92 -5.45 11.00 7.22
C LYS A 92 -4.85 9.89 6.34
N ASN A 93 -5.65 8.91 5.94
CA ASN A 93 -5.31 7.85 4.98
C ASN A 93 -3.94 7.19 5.26
N ALA A 94 -3.77 6.70 6.49
CA ALA A 94 -2.51 6.13 6.97
C ALA A 94 -2.17 4.82 6.25
N LYS A 95 -1.01 4.78 5.60
CA LYS A 95 -0.38 3.56 5.09
C LYS A 95 0.66 3.08 6.10
N ILE A 96 0.28 2.05 6.85
CA ILE A 96 1.14 1.41 7.84
C ILE A 96 1.69 0.11 7.27
N GLN A 97 3.02 -0.03 7.27
CA GLN A 97 3.74 -1.26 6.94
C GLN A 97 4.41 -1.79 8.20
N ALA A 98 4.43 -3.10 8.40
CA ALA A 98 5.11 -3.72 9.53
C ALA A 98 6.03 -4.85 9.06
N SER A 99 7.24 -4.92 9.61
CA SER A 99 8.23 -5.93 9.24
C SER A 99 9.06 -6.38 10.45
N THR A 100 9.23 -7.69 10.64
CA THR A 100 10.21 -8.21 11.59
C THR A 100 11.61 -8.03 10.98
N GLY A 101 12.58 -7.57 11.78
CA GLY A 101 13.90 -7.02 11.38
C GLY A 101 14.81 -7.80 10.40
N ASN A 102 14.34 -8.88 9.78
CA ASN A 102 15.07 -9.67 8.80
C ASN A 102 14.79 -9.26 7.33
N ASN A 103 13.80 -8.39 7.06
CA ASN A 103 13.39 -8.05 5.68
C ASN A 103 13.54 -6.57 5.29
N LEU A 104 14.09 -5.72 6.17
CA LEU A 104 14.18 -4.28 5.94
C LEU A 104 15.32 -3.85 5.00
N LEU A 105 16.13 -4.80 4.51
CA LEU A 105 17.27 -4.53 3.62
C LEU A 105 16.98 -4.76 2.13
N GLN A 106 15.78 -5.22 1.74
CA GLN A 106 15.54 -5.72 0.38
C GLN A 106 14.82 -4.75 -0.58
N HIS A 107 14.81 -3.44 -0.34
CA HIS A 107 14.24 -2.48 -1.31
C HIS A 107 15.17 -1.32 -1.68
N GLN A 108 16.47 -1.53 -1.54
CA GLN A 108 17.53 -0.65 -2.07
C GLN A 108 18.42 -1.47 -3.02
N ASN A 109 17.86 -1.92 -4.15
CA ASN A 109 18.62 -2.14 -5.38
C ASN A 109 17.68 -2.15 -6.59
#